data_AF-A0A930A901-F1
#
_entry.id   AF-A0A930A901-F1
#
_cell.length_a   1.000
_cell.length_b   1.000
_cell.length_c   1.000
_cell.angle_alpha   90.00
_cell.angle_beta   90.00
_cell.angle_gamma   90.00
#
_symmetry.space_group_name_H-M   'P 1'
#
loop_
_entity.id
_entity.type
_entity.pdbx_description
1 polymer ?
#
loop_
_entity_poly.entity_id
_entity_poly.type
_entity_poly.pdbx_seq_one_letter_code
_entity_poly.pdbx_strand_id
1 'polypeptide(L)'
;MSIFTKLTQRYLSKNKTRTIVTLIGIIVSMALFTAVIEGAYSGYQFLKNREIAVTGQWQVIMNDVNQEGLEEAKTNKQIDQYENIYTLGWAKVDNENDGKPYLLVQSLGDMEHALFPINLVSGRMPEKEDEILLPENFIANAKEKYQVGDT
;
A
#
# COMPACT_ATOMS: atom_id res chain seq x y z
N MET A 1 -13.10 -33.49 39.83
CA MET A 1 -13.27 -34.20 38.53
C MET A 1 -14.43 -35.16 38.64
N SER A 2 -15.29 -35.21 37.63
CA SER A 2 -16.38 -36.20 37.59
C SER A 2 -15.81 -37.61 37.47
N ILE A 3 -16.60 -38.61 37.88
CA ILE A 3 -16.21 -40.02 37.81
C ILE A 3 -15.93 -40.45 36.36
N PHE A 4 -16.67 -39.87 35.41
CA PHE A 4 -16.48 -40.09 33.98
C PHE A 4 -15.13 -39.59 33.48
N THR A 5 -14.68 -38.41 33.91
CA THR A 5 -13.36 -37.88 33.53
C THR A 5 -12.22 -38.79 33.99
N LYS A 6 -12.31 -39.32 35.22
CA LYS A 6 -11.32 -40.26 35.79
C LYS A 6 -11.26 -41.57 35.01
N LEU A 7 -12.42 -42.12 34.64
CA LEU A 7 -12.51 -43.34 33.83
C LEU A 7 -11.92 -43.10 32.43
N THR A 8 -12.32 -42.03 31.74
CA THR A 8 -11.81 -41.70 30.39
C THR A 8 -10.29 -41.51 30.37
N GLN A 9 -9.72 -40.82 31.37
CA GLN A 9 -8.27 -40.63 31.45
C GLN A 9 -7.50 -41.95 31.68
N ARG A 10 -8.05 -42.87 32.49
CA ARG A 10 -7.48 -44.22 32.65
C ARG A 10 -7.57 -45.03 31.35
N TYR A 11 -8.66 -44.93 30.61
CA TYR A 11 -8.81 -45.61 29.32
C TYR A 11 -7.82 -45.10 28.27
N LEU A 12 -7.68 -43.78 28.12
CA LEU A 12 -6.73 -43.17 27.19
C LEU A 12 -5.27 -43.50 27.55
N SER A 13 -4.92 -43.48 28.85
CA SER A 13 -3.55 -43.80 29.29
C SER A 13 -3.19 -45.29 29.17
N LYS A 14 -4.17 -46.19 29.17
CA LYS A 14 -3.98 -47.63 28.89
C LYS A 14 -3.79 -47.91 27.40
N ASN A 15 -4.32 -47.08 26.50
CA ASN A 15 -4.29 -47.29 25.05
C ASN A 15 -3.40 -46.27 24.32
N LYS A 16 -2.16 -46.13 24.80
CA LYS A 16 -1.24 -45.03 24.47
C LYS A 16 -1.01 -44.83 22.97
N THR A 17 -0.76 -45.92 22.24
CA THR A 17 -0.47 -45.85 20.79
C THR A 17 -1.66 -45.27 20.02
N ARG A 18 -2.87 -45.78 20.26
CA ARG A 18 -4.09 -45.28 19.62
C ARG A 18 -4.33 -43.82 19.96
N THR A 19 -4.19 -43.45 21.24
CA THR A 19 -4.41 -42.07 21.70
C THR A 19 -3.42 -41.08 21.08
N ILE A 20 -2.13 -41.43 20.99
CA ILE A 20 -1.11 -40.55 20.39
C ILE A 20 -1.37 -40.37 18.89
N VAL A 21 -1.67 -41.46 18.15
CA VAL A 21 -1.97 -41.36 16.71
C VAL A 21 -3.18 -40.48 16.45
N THR A 22 -4.26 -40.62 17.24
CA THR A 22 -5.43 -39.73 17.12
C THR A 22 -5.09 -38.28 17.42
N LEU A 23 -4.28 -38.01 18.45
CA LEU A 23 -3.87 -36.66 18.82
C LEU A 23 -3.02 -35.99 17.72
N ILE A 24 -2.06 -36.72 17.15
CA ILE A 24 -1.28 -36.26 16.00
C ILE A 24 -2.19 -35.96 14.81
N GLY A 25 -3.15 -36.84 14.51
CA GLY A 25 -4.13 -36.61 13.44
C GLY A 25 -4.93 -35.32 13.63
N ILE A 26 -5.37 -35.03 14.86
CA ILE A 26 -6.07 -33.79 15.19
C ILE A 26 -5.14 -32.58 15.03
N ILE A 27 -3.92 -32.64 15.57
CA ILE A 27 -2.94 -31.55 15.46
C ILE A 27 -2.64 -31.24 14.00
N VAL A 28 -2.34 -32.26 13.19
CA VAL A 28 -2.03 -32.10 11.77
C VAL A 28 -3.25 -31.55 11.01
N SER A 29 -4.45 -32.04 11.30
CA SER A 29 -5.68 -31.53 10.66
C SER A 29 -5.91 -30.05 10.98
N MET A 30 -5.76 -29.65 12.25
CA MET A 30 -5.86 -28.24 12.65
C MET A 30 -4.76 -27.40 12.02
N ALA A 31 -3.51 -27.87 12.02
CA ALA A 31 -2.38 -27.16 11.43
C ALA A 31 -2.56 -26.93 9.93
N LEU A 32 -3.01 -27.94 9.17
CA LEU A 32 -3.28 -27.82 7.74
C LEU A 32 -4.42 -26.83 7.46
N PHE A 33 -5.51 -26.90 8.23
CA PHE A 33 -6.63 -26.00 8.07
C PHE A 33 -6.24 -24.54 8.35
N THR A 34 -5.51 -24.30 9.44
CA THR A 34 -4.98 -22.96 9.77
C THR A 34 -4.00 -22.47 8.70
N ALA A 35 -3.08 -23.32 8.23
CA ALA A 35 -2.10 -22.94 7.22
C ALA A 35 -2.76 -22.48 5.90
N VAL A 36 -3.86 -23.13 5.50
CA VAL A 36 -4.62 -22.73 4.30
C VAL A 36 -5.27 -21.36 4.49
N ILE A 37 -5.93 -21.11 5.63
CA ILE A 37 -6.60 -19.84 5.91
C ILE A 37 -5.57 -18.70 6.00
N GLU A 38 -4.51 -18.89 6.79
CA GLU A 38 -3.45 -17.90 6.97
C GLU A 38 -2.69 -17.65 5.66
N GLY A 39 -2.46 -18.69 4.86
CA GLY A 39 -1.85 -18.54 3.53
C GLY A 39 -2.71 -17.69 2.60
N ALA A 40 -4.02 -17.95 2.55
CA ALA A 40 -4.95 -17.16 1.74
C ALA A 40 -5.03 -15.69 2.24
N TYR A 41 -5.11 -15.50 3.55
CA TYR A 41 -5.16 -14.16 4.15
C TYR A 41 -3.86 -13.37 3.91
N SER A 42 -2.70 -14.01 4.10
CA SER A 42 -1.39 -13.42 3.81
C SER A 42 -1.27 -13.03 2.34
N GLY A 43 -1.69 -13.90 1.42
CA GLY A 43 -1.72 -13.60 -0.01
C GLY A 43 -2.62 -12.40 -0.35
N TYR A 44 -3.81 -12.33 0.23
CA TYR A 44 -4.72 -11.19 0.07
C TYR A 44 -4.09 -9.89 0.59
N GLN A 45 -3.49 -9.91 1.79
CA GLN A 45 -2.83 -8.74 2.37
C GLN A 45 -1.64 -8.29 1.52
N PHE A 46 -0.85 -9.23 0.99
CA PHE A 46 0.25 -8.93 0.08
C PHE A 46 -0.25 -8.21 -1.18
N LEU A 47 -1.29 -8.74 -1.84
CA LEU A 47 -1.86 -8.12 -3.04
C LEU A 47 -2.41 -6.73 -2.75
N LYS A 48 -3.13 -6.56 -1.64
CA LYS A 48 -3.65 -5.26 -1.20
C LYS A 48 -2.53 -4.26 -0.96
N ASN A 49 -1.51 -4.63 -0.19
CA ASN A 49 -0.40 -3.74 0.15
C ASN A 49 0.45 -3.39 -1.08
N ARG A 50 0.59 -4.33 -2.02
CA ARG A 50 1.24 -4.07 -3.31
C ARG A 50 0.48 -3.02 -4.11
N GLU A 51 -0.85 -3.14 -4.19
CA GLU A 51 -1.67 -2.17 -4.91
C GLU A 51 -1.55 -0.78 -4.28
N ILE A 52 -1.61 -0.70 -2.95
CA ILE A 52 -1.42 0.57 -2.21
C ILE A 52 -0.03 1.16 -2.52
N ALA A 53 1.02 0.34 -2.56
CA ALA A 53 2.38 0.80 -2.82
C ALA A 53 2.65 1.22 -4.28
N VAL A 54 1.87 0.72 -5.25
CA VAL A 54 2.06 1.00 -6.68
C VAL A 54 1.13 2.11 -7.17
N THR A 55 -0.14 2.06 -6.78
CA THR A 55 -1.19 2.95 -7.29
C THR A 55 -1.56 4.02 -6.28
N GLY A 56 -1.44 3.72 -4.99
CA GLY A 56 -1.87 4.58 -3.88
C GLY A 56 -3.08 4.03 -3.15
N GLN A 57 -3.50 4.74 -2.09
CA GLN A 57 -4.65 4.36 -1.25
C GLN A 57 -5.96 4.99 -1.72
N TRP A 58 -5.94 5.81 -2.79
CA TRP A 58 -7.13 6.45 -3.33
C TRP A 58 -8.08 5.42 -3.98
N GLN A 59 -9.38 5.71 -3.94
CA GLN A 59 -10.43 4.86 -4.51
C GLN A 59 -11.21 5.55 -5.63
N VAL A 60 -11.26 6.88 -5.60
CA VAL A 60 -12.01 7.72 -6.55
C VAL A 60 -11.15 8.91 -6.92
N ILE A 61 -11.11 9.22 -8.22
CA ILE A 61 -10.53 10.46 -8.74
C ILE A 61 -11.67 11.29 -9.30
N MET A 62 -11.78 12.53 -8.81
CA MET A 62 -12.71 13.52 -9.34
C MET A 62 -11.91 14.52 -10.18
N ASN A 63 -12.20 14.56 -11.48
CA ASN A 63 -11.56 15.49 -12.40
C ASN A 63 -12.38 16.79 -12.50
N ASP A 64 -11.72 17.90 -12.81
CA ASP A 64 -12.35 19.21 -13.08
C ASP A 64 -13.31 19.69 -11.97
N VAL A 65 -12.93 19.45 -10.71
CA VAL A 65 -13.72 19.83 -9.53
C VAL A 65 -13.68 21.35 -9.32
N ASN A 66 -14.85 21.98 -9.30
CA ASN A 66 -15.00 23.40 -8.96
C ASN A 66 -14.99 23.61 -7.43
N GLN A 67 -15.03 24.86 -6.97
CA GLN A 67 -15.01 25.17 -5.53
C GLN A 67 -16.19 24.55 -4.77
N GLU A 68 -17.38 24.49 -5.36
CA GLU A 68 -18.56 23.89 -4.74
C GLU A 68 -18.38 22.39 -4.51
N GLY A 69 -17.90 21.65 -5.51
CA GLY A 69 -17.62 20.22 -5.39
C GLY A 69 -16.49 19.91 -4.40
N LEU A 70 -15.52 20.81 -4.26
CA LEU A 70 -14.47 20.68 -3.24
C LEU A 70 -15.04 20.81 -1.82
N GLU A 71 -15.94 21.77 -1.59
CA GLU A 71 -16.58 21.95 -0.27
C GLU A 71 -17.57 20.81 0.05
N GLU A 72 -18.26 20.29 -0.96
CA GLU A 72 -19.07 19.07 -0.81
C GLU A 72 -18.19 17.88 -0.40
N ALA A 73 -17.04 17.67 -1.06
CA ALA A 73 -16.12 16.59 -0.72
C ALA A 73 -15.59 16.71 0.72
N LYS A 74 -15.25 17.93 1.16
CA LYS A 74 -14.78 18.20 2.53
C LYS A 74 -15.83 17.93 3.60
N THR A 75 -17.10 18.17 3.28
CA THR A 75 -18.21 18.05 4.24
C THR A 75 -18.86 16.67 4.21
N ASN A 76 -18.57 15.86 3.19
CA ASN A 76 -19.09 14.51 3.05
C ASN A 76 -18.43 13.55 4.04
N LYS A 77 -19.23 13.05 4.99
CA LYS A 77 -18.79 12.10 6.02
C LYS A 77 -18.41 10.71 5.51
N GLN A 78 -18.66 10.40 4.24
CA GLN A 78 -18.23 9.16 3.60
C GLN A 78 -16.80 9.24 3.07
N ILE A 79 -16.21 10.43 3.02
CA ILE A 79 -14.84 10.65 2.58
C ILE A 79 -13.96 10.70 3.83
N ASP A 80 -13.20 9.63 4.05
CA ASP A 80 -12.28 9.54 5.19
C ASP A 80 -11.09 10.50 5.03
N GLN A 81 -10.55 10.59 3.82
CA GLN A 81 -9.41 11.44 3.45
C GLN A 81 -9.57 11.92 2.01
N TYR A 82 -9.04 13.11 1.72
CA TYR A 82 -9.00 13.67 0.37
C TYR A 82 -7.66 14.36 0.14
N GLU A 83 -7.23 14.40 -1.12
CA GLU A 83 -6.05 15.11 -1.54
C GLU A 83 -6.35 15.86 -2.84
N ASN A 84 -5.86 17.09 -2.94
CA ASN A 84 -6.06 17.93 -4.11
C ASN A 84 -4.81 17.88 -4.99
N ILE A 85 -5.02 17.69 -6.28
CA ILE A 85 -3.96 17.82 -7.29
C ILE A 85 -4.32 18.99 -8.19
N TYR A 86 -3.37 19.91 -8.34
CA TYR A 86 -3.48 21.01 -9.28
C TYR A 86 -2.48 20.81 -10.41
N THR A 87 -2.95 20.84 -11.65
CA THR A 87 -2.06 20.86 -12.81
C THR A 87 -1.58 22.29 -13.02
N LEU A 88 -0.28 22.53 -12.84
CA LEU A 88 0.33 23.84 -13.01
C LEU A 88 0.69 24.11 -14.48
N GLY A 89 0.95 23.06 -15.26
CA GLY A 89 1.19 23.15 -16.69
C GLY A 89 2.26 22.18 -17.17
N TRP A 90 2.85 22.50 -18.32
CA TRP A 90 3.88 21.68 -18.95
C TRP A 90 5.21 22.44 -19.00
N ALA A 91 6.27 21.80 -18.53
CA ALA A 91 7.64 22.30 -18.63
C ALA A 91 8.36 21.59 -19.77
N LYS A 92 8.97 22.34 -20.69
CA LYS A 92 9.81 21.75 -21.74
C LYS A 92 11.12 21.28 -21.12
N VAL A 93 11.56 20.07 -21.46
CA VAL A 93 12.78 19.45 -20.95
C VAL A 93 13.58 18.80 -22.06
N ASP A 94 14.91 18.86 -21.93
CA ASP A 94 15.83 18.19 -22.85
C ASP A 94 15.99 16.72 -22.43
N ASN A 95 15.15 15.86 -23.01
CA ASN A 95 15.13 14.43 -22.79
C ASN A 95 15.92 13.69 -23.89
N GLU A 96 16.51 12.53 -23.57
CA GLU A 96 17.09 11.63 -24.60
C GLU A 96 16.02 11.09 -25.54
N ASN A 97 14.80 10.91 -25.03
CA ASN A 97 13.65 10.52 -25.82
C ASN A 97 12.93 11.75 -26.39
N ASP A 98 13.17 12.03 -27.67
CA ASP A 98 12.52 13.13 -28.40
C ASP A 98 10.97 13.01 -28.45
N GLY A 99 10.41 11.82 -28.18
CA GLY A 99 8.97 11.59 -28.06
C GLY A 99 8.35 12.02 -26.72
N LYS A 100 9.17 12.44 -25.73
CA LYS A 100 8.71 12.95 -24.43
C LYS A 100 9.43 14.25 -24.02
N PRO A 101 9.24 15.36 -24.78
CA PRO A 101 9.98 16.60 -24.56
C PRO A 101 9.38 17.51 -23.47
N TYR A 102 8.35 17.04 -22.75
CA TYR A 102 7.66 17.83 -21.71
C TYR A 102 7.45 17.01 -20.44
N LEU A 103 7.58 17.68 -19.29
CA LEU A 103 7.10 17.21 -17.99
C LEU A 103 5.78 17.90 -17.66
N LEU A 104 4.83 17.12 -17.15
CA LEU A 104 3.64 17.66 -16.51
C LEU A 104 4.01 18.08 -15.09
N VAL A 105 3.82 19.35 -14.76
CA VAL A 105 4.06 19.88 -13.42
C VAL A 105 2.75 19.90 -12.67
N GLN A 106 2.72 19.21 -11.52
CA GLN A 106 1.55 19.13 -10.66
C GLN A 106 1.93 19.54 -9.24
N SER A 107 1.05 20.31 -8.60
CA SER A 107 1.10 20.56 -7.16
C SER A 107 0.22 19.54 -6.47
N LEU A 108 0.78 18.86 -5.47
CA LEU A 108 0.00 18.12 -4.50
C LEU A 108 -0.26 19.02 -3.29
N GLY A 109 -1.32 18.70 -2.54
CA GLY A 109 -1.64 19.36 -1.28
C GLY A 109 -0.68 18.95 -0.16
N ASP A 110 -1.22 18.69 1.03
CA ASP A 110 -0.41 18.21 2.15
C ASP A 110 0.12 16.79 1.88
N MET A 111 1.42 16.69 1.65
CA MET A 111 2.10 15.44 1.29
C MET A 111 2.39 14.53 2.50
N GLU A 112 2.17 14.98 3.74
CA GLU A 112 2.35 14.10 4.93
C GLU A 112 1.32 12.95 4.96
N HIS A 113 0.19 13.14 4.28
CA HIS A 113 -0.92 12.18 4.18
C HIS A 113 -1.20 11.78 2.73
N ALA A 114 -0.19 11.85 1.86
CA ALA A 114 -0.36 11.62 0.43
C ALA A 114 -1.06 10.28 0.16
N LEU A 115 -2.20 10.35 -0.53
CA LEU A 115 -2.93 9.18 -1.02
C LEU A 115 -2.21 8.55 -2.21
N PHE A 116 -1.29 9.29 -2.83
CA PHE A 116 -0.43 8.84 -3.91
C PHE A 116 0.87 8.23 -3.38
N PRO A 117 1.38 7.16 -4.00
CA PRO A 117 2.56 6.45 -3.52
C PRO A 117 3.83 7.18 -3.97
N ILE A 118 4.23 8.21 -3.23
CA ILE A 118 5.51 8.90 -3.45
C ILE A 118 6.59 8.25 -2.57
N ASN A 119 7.50 7.52 -3.20
CA ASN A 119 8.65 6.92 -2.53
C ASN A 119 9.90 7.76 -2.83
N LEU A 120 10.39 8.48 -1.83
CA LEU A 120 11.58 9.31 -1.97
C LEU A 120 12.85 8.45 -2.08
N VAL A 121 13.54 8.54 -3.21
CA VAL A 121 14.79 7.80 -3.45
C VAL A 121 16.02 8.57 -2.94
N SER A 122 16.01 9.90 -3.06
CA SER A 122 17.10 10.79 -2.63
C SER A 122 16.58 12.18 -2.31
N GLY A 123 17.28 12.91 -1.43
CA GLY A 123 16.93 14.27 -1.03
C GLY A 123 15.89 14.30 0.09
N ARG A 124 14.98 15.28 0.02
CA ARG A 124 13.83 15.46 0.94
C ARG A 124 12.59 15.89 0.16
N MET A 125 11.43 15.84 0.81
CA MET A 125 10.21 16.42 0.24
C MET A 125 10.37 17.93 0.02
N PRO A 126 9.68 18.53 -0.97
CA PRO A 126 9.65 19.98 -1.16
C PRO A 126 9.09 20.69 0.06
N GLU A 127 9.81 21.70 0.55
CA GLU A 127 9.42 22.55 1.69
C GLU A 127 9.07 23.97 1.23
N LYS A 128 9.47 24.35 0.01
CA LYS A 128 9.26 25.67 -0.57
C LYS A 128 8.52 25.57 -1.90
N GLU A 129 7.87 26.67 -2.28
CA GLU A 129 7.05 26.76 -3.50
C GLU A 129 7.87 26.60 -4.81
N ASP A 130 9.19 26.80 -4.76
CA ASP A 130 10.12 26.71 -5.88
C ASP A 130 10.85 25.36 -5.96
N GLU A 131 10.56 24.42 -5.05
CA GLU A 131 11.16 23.09 -5.03
C GLU A 131 10.23 22.07 -5.71
N ILE A 132 10.82 21.15 -6.50
CA ILE A 132 10.06 20.10 -7.19
C ILE A 132 10.68 18.72 -6.95
N LEU A 133 9.83 17.69 -6.97
CA LEU A 133 10.29 16.31 -7.07
C LEU A 133 10.36 15.91 -8.54
N LEU A 134 11.48 15.29 -8.92
CA LEU A 134 11.64 14.68 -10.23
C LEU A 134 11.53 13.16 -10.11
N PRO A 135 10.76 12.50 -10.99
CA PRO A 135 10.64 11.06 -10.93
C PRO A 135 11.93 10.41 -11.43
N GLU A 136 12.34 9.32 -10.78
CA GLU A 136 13.61 8.62 -11.07
C GLU A 136 13.73 8.21 -12.54
N ASN A 137 12.62 7.78 -13.14
CA ASN A 137 12.56 7.40 -14.55
C ASN A 137 12.85 8.57 -15.50
N PHE A 138 12.57 9.82 -15.10
CA PHE A 138 12.94 10.99 -15.88
C PHE A 138 14.45 11.23 -15.78
N ILE A 139 15.01 11.22 -14.57
CA ILE A 139 16.44 11.42 -14.33
C ILE A 139 17.28 10.39 -15.11
N ALA A 140 16.83 9.13 -15.14
CA ALA A 140 17.52 8.07 -15.87
C ALA A 140 17.56 8.26 -17.40
N ASN A 141 16.66 9.06 -17.98
CA ASN A 141 16.56 9.30 -19.42
C ASN A 141 16.84 10.77 -19.80
N ALA A 142 17.19 11.62 -18.85
CA ALA A 142 17.50 13.02 -19.11
C ALA A 142 18.87 13.13 -19.81
N LYS A 143 18.98 14.03 -20.79
CA LYS A 143 20.28 14.33 -21.44
C LYS A 143 21.28 14.93 -20.46
N GLU A 144 20.77 15.67 -19.48
CA GLU A 144 21.53 16.26 -18.39
C GLU A 144 21.30 15.49 -17.08
N LYS A 145 22.35 15.37 -16.27
CA LYS A 145 22.27 14.70 -14.97
C LYS A 145 21.86 15.68 -13.89
N TYR A 146 20.58 15.68 -13.53
CA TYR A 146 20.06 16.44 -12.40
C TYR A 146 20.49 15.84 -11.06
N GLN A 147 20.97 16.68 -10.15
CA GLN A 147 21.30 16.35 -8.77
C GLN A 147 20.43 17.14 -7.80
N VAL A 148 20.34 16.64 -6.56
CA VAL A 148 19.62 17.33 -5.49
C VAL A 148 20.30 18.66 -5.21
N GLY A 149 19.55 19.75 -5.33
CA GLY A 149 20.02 21.13 -5.11
C GLY A 149 20.32 21.93 -6.39
N ASP A 150 20.20 21.31 -7.57
CA ASP A 150 20.27 22.04 -8.84
C ASP A 150 19.06 23.00 -9.00
N THR A 151 19.25 24.09 -9.75
CA THR A 151 18.25 25.15 -10.00
C THR A 151 18.07 25.38 -11.48
#